data_AF-A0A0S8IHN9-F1
#
_entry.id   AF-A0A0S8IHN9-F1
#
_cell.length_a   1.000
_cell.length_b   1.000
_cell.length_c   1.000
_cell.angle_alpha   90.00
_cell.angle_beta   90.00
_cell.angle_gamma   90.00
#
_symmetry.space_group_name_H-M   'P 1'
#
loop_
_entity.id
_entity.type
_entity.pdbx_description
1 polymer ?
#
loop_
_entity_poly.entity_id
_entity_poly.type
_entity_poly.pdbx_seq_one_letter_code
_entity_poly.pdbx_strand_id
1 'polypeptide(L)'
;MSQIVLTVSIDTELCKGSMACVQSCPAEAIRVRNGKAVILDELCVDCGECIQICPNSAIKPQMSSFIDLSQYKYTIAIPSPVLYGQFDRKIDPSSILEALCQIGFDDAVDVTYYCESVSLVIREFLSTYHGPVPLISPFCPAVVRLIQNRYPDLRELLLPIESPMEICAREHKLKRSKEFNIPQEEIGAVYITPCPAKITSILYPPRKEKSFLNGGISISGIYNSLLSVLASFGKNAKFGDPANRDISGIGVGWAVLGGEAKSLRAENTLAVSGLHNVIRILDDIEKGRLRDLEYVECLACPEGCVGGSLTVDNPYISRSKIIRLTEQFGELAAQNWNNIKDLYDKDHFFLAQEIPAIPRKPLDKDIGVAIQKMKMRDEIIKSLPRTDCGACGAPTCASFARDVVNGDADVNMCVFKVYEKINNISSQLTELLNGSIFMSTRNHGGKS
;
A
#
# COMPACT_ATOMS: atom_id res chain seq x y z
N MET A 1 7.00 18.88 10.94
CA MET A 1 6.89 17.60 10.22
C MET A 1 7.23 17.87 8.77
N SER A 2 8.28 17.24 8.25
CA SER A 2 8.60 17.25 6.81
C SER A 2 7.38 16.75 6.03
N GLN A 3 7.06 17.41 4.91
CA GLN A 3 5.97 17.00 4.04
C GLN A 3 6.32 15.63 3.45
N ILE A 4 5.54 14.59 3.77
CA ILE A 4 5.76 13.25 3.21
C ILE A 4 5.49 13.32 1.71
N VAL A 5 6.52 13.11 0.90
CA VAL A 5 6.37 13.01 -0.55
C VAL A 5 5.96 11.58 -0.88
N LEU A 6 4.76 11.44 -1.44
CA LEU A 6 4.22 10.17 -1.92
C LEU A 6 4.97 9.71 -3.17
N THR A 7 5.08 8.40 -3.35
CA THR A 7 5.74 7.87 -4.55
C THR A 7 4.75 7.63 -5.69
N VAL A 8 3.43 7.68 -5.48
CA VAL A 8 2.47 7.67 -6.60
C VAL A 8 2.30 9.08 -7.18
N SER A 9 2.51 9.23 -8.49
CA SER A 9 2.40 10.51 -9.21
C SER A 9 1.54 10.39 -10.47
N ILE A 10 1.04 11.54 -10.98
CA ILE A 10 0.20 11.61 -12.18
C ILE A 10 0.90 12.41 -13.27
N ASP A 11 1.07 11.79 -14.43
CA ASP A 11 1.45 12.39 -15.70
C ASP A 11 0.21 13.05 -16.34
N THR A 12 0.13 14.37 -16.22
CA THR A 12 -1.04 15.14 -16.68
C THR A 12 -1.22 15.11 -18.19
N GLU A 13 -0.16 14.88 -18.97
CA GLU A 13 -0.24 14.81 -20.44
C GLU A 13 -0.90 13.51 -20.90
N LEU A 14 -0.55 12.40 -20.24
CA LEU A 14 -1.15 11.09 -20.51
C LEU A 14 -2.56 10.95 -19.92
N CYS A 15 -2.87 11.64 -18.83
CA CYS A 15 -4.17 11.51 -18.17
C CYS A 15 -5.33 12.01 -19.05
N LYS A 16 -6.27 11.13 -19.40
CA LYS A 16 -7.50 11.48 -20.15
C LYS A 16 -8.76 11.61 -19.27
N GLY A 17 -8.63 11.55 -17.94
CA GLY A 17 -9.76 11.75 -17.03
C GLY A 17 -10.79 10.62 -17.04
N SER A 18 -10.38 9.38 -17.33
CA SER A 18 -11.23 8.18 -17.45
C SER A 18 -11.96 7.75 -16.18
N MET A 19 -11.69 8.38 -15.03
CA MET A 19 -12.31 8.10 -13.71
C MET A 19 -12.08 6.69 -13.12
N ALA A 20 -11.47 5.73 -13.85
CA ALA A 20 -11.17 4.39 -13.33
C ALA A 20 -10.39 4.40 -11.99
N CYS A 21 -9.40 5.29 -11.86
CA CYS A 21 -8.63 5.46 -10.63
C CYS A 21 -9.44 6.09 -9.48
N VAL A 22 -10.46 6.89 -9.79
CA VAL A 22 -11.38 7.45 -8.79
C VAL A 22 -12.22 6.34 -8.18
N GLN A 23 -12.86 5.52 -9.02
CA GLN A 23 -13.72 4.42 -8.56
C GLN A 23 -12.96 3.35 -7.79
N SER A 24 -11.70 3.10 -8.16
CA SER A 24 -10.91 2.01 -7.57
C SER A 24 -10.16 2.43 -6.31
N CYS A 25 -10.04 3.72 -5.99
CA CYS A 25 -9.19 4.18 -4.88
C CYS A 25 -9.82 3.88 -3.50
N PRO A 26 -9.30 2.89 -2.74
CA PRO A 26 -9.87 2.49 -1.45
C PRO A 26 -9.73 3.55 -0.36
N ALA A 27 -8.73 4.42 -0.48
CA ALA A 27 -8.47 5.51 0.46
C ALA A 27 -9.29 6.78 0.15
N GLU A 28 -10.08 6.75 -0.93
CA GLU A 28 -10.83 7.90 -1.45
C GLU A 28 -9.94 9.12 -1.75
N ALA A 29 -8.70 8.87 -2.15
CA ALA A 29 -7.66 9.89 -2.27
C ALA A 29 -7.58 10.55 -3.65
N ILE A 30 -8.32 10.07 -4.64
CA ILE A 30 -8.23 10.59 -6.02
C ILE A 30 -9.49 11.37 -6.36
N ARG A 31 -9.32 12.51 -7.02
CA ARG A 31 -10.37 13.27 -7.69
C ARG A 31 -10.08 13.39 -9.17
N VAL A 32 -11.10 13.63 -9.98
CA VAL A 32 -10.96 14.16 -11.33
C VAL A 32 -11.53 15.57 -11.36
N ARG A 33 -10.70 16.53 -11.74
CA ARG A 33 -11.03 17.96 -11.86
C ARG A 33 -10.52 18.46 -13.19
N ASN A 34 -11.34 19.21 -13.92
CA ASN A 34 -11.00 19.74 -15.25
C ASN A 34 -10.45 18.65 -16.20
N GLY A 35 -11.03 17.45 -16.16
CA GLY A 35 -10.64 16.32 -16.99
C GLY A 35 -9.30 15.64 -16.60
N LYS A 36 -8.69 16.01 -15.48
CA LYS A 36 -7.42 15.43 -15.01
C LYS A 36 -7.55 14.89 -13.60
N ALA A 37 -6.87 13.77 -13.34
CA ALA A 37 -6.83 13.19 -12.01
C ALA A 37 -5.90 13.99 -11.09
N VAL A 38 -6.28 14.12 -9.82
CA VAL A 38 -5.55 14.82 -8.75
C VAL A 38 -5.53 13.91 -7.53
N ILE A 39 -4.37 13.78 -6.90
CA ILE A 39 -4.18 13.01 -5.66
C ILE A 39 -4.26 13.97 -4.48
N LEU A 40 -5.06 13.61 -3.47
CA LEU A 40 -5.13 14.26 -2.18
C LEU A 40 -4.11 13.60 -1.26
N ASP A 41 -2.95 14.22 -1.07
CA ASP A 41 -1.80 13.64 -0.38
C ASP A 41 -2.10 13.20 1.06
N GLU A 42 -2.99 13.93 1.75
CA GLU A 42 -3.40 13.60 3.11
C GLU A 42 -4.25 12.32 3.21
N LEU A 43 -4.86 11.88 2.11
CA LEU A 43 -5.68 10.66 2.07
C LEU A 43 -4.92 9.49 1.46
N CYS A 44 -4.01 9.74 0.53
CA CYS A 44 -3.30 8.68 -0.17
C CYS A 44 -2.42 7.88 0.79
N VAL A 45 -2.51 6.56 0.67
CA VAL A 45 -1.70 5.59 1.43
C VAL A 45 -0.65 4.89 0.56
N ASP A 46 -0.47 5.37 -0.67
CA ASP A 46 0.56 4.91 -1.61
C ASP A 46 0.46 3.42 -2.00
N CYS A 47 -0.75 2.84 -1.94
CA CYS A 47 -1.00 1.42 -2.22
C CYS A 47 -0.79 1.01 -3.69
N GLY A 48 -0.81 1.96 -4.63
CA GLY A 48 -0.55 1.70 -6.04
C GLY A 48 -1.71 1.10 -6.86
N GLU A 49 -2.89 0.89 -6.27
CA GLU A 49 -4.10 0.40 -6.98
C GLU A 49 -4.40 1.21 -8.26
N CYS A 50 -4.25 2.54 -8.16
CA CYS A 50 -4.48 3.45 -9.26
C CYS A 50 -3.47 3.31 -10.42
N ILE A 51 -2.26 2.79 -10.16
CA ILE A 51 -1.27 2.49 -11.20
C ILE A 51 -1.79 1.32 -12.06
N GLN A 52 -2.30 0.26 -11.42
CA GLN A 52 -2.74 -0.95 -12.12
C GLN A 52 -4.00 -0.73 -12.97
N ILE A 53 -4.93 0.13 -12.51
CA ILE A 53 -6.21 0.35 -13.20
C ILE A 53 -6.17 1.45 -14.27
N CYS A 54 -5.11 2.26 -14.34
CA CYS A 54 -5.08 3.40 -15.26
C CYS A 54 -4.97 2.93 -16.72
N PRO A 55 -5.98 3.14 -17.58
CA PRO A 55 -5.94 2.64 -18.95
C PRO A 55 -4.95 3.41 -19.85
N ASN A 56 -4.50 4.58 -19.40
CA ASN A 56 -3.58 5.45 -20.16
C ASN A 56 -2.14 5.41 -19.61
N SER A 57 -1.86 4.56 -18.61
CA SER A 57 -0.57 4.51 -17.91
C SER A 57 -0.08 5.88 -17.43
N ALA A 58 -1.05 6.75 -17.08
CA ALA A 58 -0.79 8.12 -16.65
C ALA A 58 -0.37 8.20 -15.19
N ILE A 59 -0.66 7.18 -14.39
CA ILE A 59 -0.28 7.12 -12.97
C ILE A 59 0.96 6.25 -12.87
N LYS A 60 2.04 6.81 -12.34
CA LYS A 60 3.36 6.17 -12.29
C LYS A 60 3.94 6.27 -10.88
N PRO A 61 4.73 5.27 -10.46
CA PRO A 61 5.60 5.44 -9.31
C PRO A 61 6.65 6.50 -9.66
N GLN A 62 6.64 7.64 -8.96
CA GLN A 62 7.77 8.53 -8.79
C GLN A 62 8.88 7.75 -8.08
N MET A 63 9.65 7.06 -8.89
CA MET A 63 10.92 6.52 -8.48
C MET A 63 11.88 7.70 -8.40
N SER A 64 12.63 7.81 -7.31
CA SER A 64 13.96 8.43 -7.42
C SER A 64 14.65 7.61 -8.52
N SER A 65 14.77 8.21 -9.69
CA SER A 65 15.42 7.66 -10.88
C SER A 65 16.80 7.13 -10.49
N PHE A 66 16.87 5.83 -10.15
CA PHE A 66 18.02 5.17 -9.52
C PHE A 66 18.52 5.93 -8.28
N ILE A 67 18.45 5.32 -7.10
CA ILE A 67 19.37 5.76 -6.03
C ILE A 67 20.74 5.78 -6.68
N ASP A 68 21.41 6.93 -6.69
CA ASP A 68 22.73 7.00 -7.30
C ASP A 68 23.65 6.13 -6.46
N LEU A 69 23.80 4.88 -6.89
CA LEU A 69 24.56 3.86 -6.19
C LEU A 69 26.05 4.23 -6.18
N SER A 70 26.50 5.06 -7.12
CA SER A 70 27.90 5.50 -7.22
C SER A 70 28.36 6.35 -6.05
N GLN A 71 27.44 6.90 -5.26
CA GLN A 71 27.78 7.64 -4.04
C GLN A 71 28.24 6.74 -2.88
N TYR A 72 27.98 5.44 -2.95
CA TYR A 72 28.34 4.47 -1.92
C TYR A 72 29.59 3.69 -2.32
N LYS A 73 30.43 3.35 -1.33
CA LYS A 73 31.64 2.53 -1.56
C LYS A 73 31.33 1.05 -1.65
N TYR A 74 30.19 0.64 -1.12
CA TYR A 74 29.72 -0.74 -1.16
C TYR A 74 28.19 -0.76 -1.20
N THR A 75 27.62 -1.61 -2.02
CA THR A 75 26.18 -1.65 -2.29
C THR A 75 25.59 -3.04 -2.05
N ILE A 76 24.45 -3.07 -1.36
CA ILE A 76 23.75 -4.29 -0.95
C ILE A 76 22.34 -4.26 -1.54
N ALA A 77 22.01 -5.25 -2.37
CA ALA A 77 20.63 -5.51 -2.80
C ALA A 77 19.92 -6.42 -1.79
N ILE A 78 18.73 -6.01 -1.36
CA ILE A 78 17.86 -6.79 -0.46
C ILE A 78 16.55 -7.03 -1.20
N PRO A 79 16.36 -8.18 -1.87
CA PRO A 79 15.13 -8.42 -2.60
C PRO A 79 13.98 -8.78 -1.67
N SER A 80 12.79 -8.27 -1.96
CA SER A 80 11.55 -8.81 -1.42
C SER A 80 11.40 -10.29 -1.81
N PRO A 81 10.83 -11.15 -0.95
CA PRO A 81 10.58 -12.55 -1.31
C PRO A 81 9.68 -12.70 -2.54
N VAL A 82 8.86 -11.68 -2.83
CA VAL A 82 8.02 -11.60 -4.04
C VAL A 82 8.83 -11.72 -5.33
N LEU A 83 10.09 -11.23 -5.34
CA LEU A 83 10.95 -11.29 -6.52
C LEU A 83 11.16 -12.73 -7.01
N TYR A 84 11.26 -13.69 -6.08
CA TYR A 84 11.45 -15.11 -6.40
C TYR A 84 10.25 -15.72 -7.14
N GLY A 85 9.06 -15.15 -6.97
CA GLY A 85 7.85 -15.53 -7.68
C GLY A 85 7.67 -14.88 -9.06
N GLN A 86 8.59 -14.02 -9.52
CA GLN A 86 8.41 -13.26 -10.78
C GLN A 86 8.98 -13.96 -12.00
N PHE A 87 9.88 -14.93 -11.80
CA PHE A 87 10.59 -15.60 -12.88
C PHE A 87 10.04 -16.99 -13.19
N ASP A 88 10.59 -17.66 -14.20
CA ASP A 88 10.20 -19.04 -14.53
C ASP A 88 10.46 -20.00 -13.36
N ARG A 89 9.64 -21.04 -13.25
CA ARG A 89 9.66 -22.07 -12.19
C ARG A 89 10.99 -22.83 -12.05
N LYS A 90 11.86 -22.74 -13.05
CA LYS A 90 13.19 -23.38 -13.06
C LYS A 90 14.28 -22.49 -12.46
N ILE A 91 14.01 -21.20 -12.25
CA ILE A 91 14.98 -20.25 -11.72
C ILE A 91 14.96 -20.36 -10.19
N ASP A 92 16.13 -20.63 -9.62
CA ASP A 92 16.30 -20.71 -8.17
C ASP A 92 16.49 -19.30 -7.57
N PRO A 93 15.97 -19.02 -6.35
CA PRO A 93 16.26 -17.77 -5.64
C PRO A 93 17.75 -17.44 -5.56
N SER A 94 18.62 -18.44 -5.45
CA SER A 94 20.08 -18.28 -5.45
C SER A 94 20.59 -17.67 -6.75
N SER A 95 20.03 -18.09 -7.89
CA SER A 95 20.36 -17.52 -9.20
C SER A 95 19.99 -16.04 -9.27
N ILE A 96 18.86 -15.66 -8.65
CA ILE A 96 18.38 -14.28 -8.65
C ILE A 96 19.30 -13.39 -7.80
N LEU A 97 19.75 -13.87 -6.64
CA LEU A 97 20.73 -13.15 -5.81
C LEU A 97 22.05 -12.94 -6.56
N GLU A 98 22.55 -13.97 -7.24
CA GLU A 98 23.78 -13.85 -8.03
C GLU A 98 23.61 -12.91 -9.22
N ALA A 99 22.45 -12.94 -9.88
CA ALA A 99 22.13 -12.02 -10.96
C ALA A 99 22.08 -10.56 -10.49
N LEU A 100 21.62 -10.29 -9.26
CA LEU A 100 21.66 -8.95 -8.66
C LEU A 100 23.11 -8.44 -8.55
N CYS A 101 24.06 -9.29 -8.15
CA CYS A 101 25.46 -8.89 -8.13
C CYS A 101 25.99 -8.60 -9.55
N GLN A 102 25.66 -9.44 -10.53
CA GLN A 102 26.14 -9.27 -11.90
C GLN A 102 25.59 -8.02 -12.63
N ILE A 103 24.42 -7.51 -12.24
CA ILE A 103 23.90 -6.25 -12.78
C ILE A 103 24.49 -5.00 -12.10
N GLY A 104 25.34 -5.17 -11.07
CA GLY A 104 26.17 -4.09 -10.53
C GLY A 104 26.13 -3.88 -9.01
N PHE A 105 25.47 -4.73 -8.23
CA PHE A 105 25.56 -4.66 -6.77
C PHE A 105 26.79 -5.41 -6.25
N ASP A 106 27.43 -4.92 -5.18
CA ASP A 106 28.57 -5.60 -4.57
C ASP A 106 28.13 -6.86 -3.79
N ASP A 107 26.91 -6.84 -3.24
CA ASP A 107 26.31 -7.95 -2.48
C ASP A 107 24.80 -8.04 -2.71
N ALA A 108 24.25 -9.23 -2.54
CA ALA A 108 22.82 -9.49 -2.57
C ALA A 108 22.45 -10.45 -1.44
N VAL A 109 21.63 -9.97 -0.51
CA VAL A 109 21.33 -10.69 0.75
C VAL A 109 19.86 -11.06 0.80
N ASP A 110 19.59 -12.33 1.11
CA ASP A 110 18.22 -12.82 1.22
C ASP A 110 17.54 -12.28 2.49
N VAL A 111 16.33 -11.76 2.34
CA VAL A 111 15.54 -11.23 3.47
C VAL A 111 14.69 -12.30 4.14
N THR A 112 14.49 -13.47 3.51
CA THR A 112 13.56 -14.49 4.00
C THR A 112 14.01 -15.08 5.33
N TYR A 113 15.32 -15.18 5.57
CA TYR A 113 15.90 -15.46 6.89
C TYR A 113 15.33 -14.55 8.01
N TYR A 114 15.26 -13.25 7.73
CA TYR A 114 14.80 -12.25 8.69
C TYR A 114 13.27 -12.24 8.80
N CYS A 115 12.54 -12.59 7.74
CA CYS A 115 11.09 -12.83 7.83
C CYS A 115 10.79 -13.98 8.81
N GLU A 116 11.55 -15.07 8.74
CA GLU A 116 11.40 -16.18 9.67
C GLU A 116 11.81 -15.77 11.09
N SER A 117 12.93 -15.06 11.24
CA SER A 117 13.38 -14.53 12.55
C SER A 117 12.28 -13.68 13.20
N VAL A 118 11.67 -12.78 12.44
CA VAL A 118 10.54 -11.97 12.91
C VAL A 118 9.32 -12.84 13.23
N SER A 119 9.02 -13.87 12.44
CA SER A 119 7.91 -14.81 12.73
C SER A 119 8.08 -15.48 14.12
N LEU A 120 9.31 -15.89 14.46
CA LEU A 120 9.64 -16.47 15.76
C LEU A 120 9.46 -15.44 16.90
N VAL A 121 9.89 -14.20 16.67
CA VAL A 121 9.74 -13.09 17.63
C VAL A 121 8.27 -12.75 17.87
N ILE A 122 7.45 -12.68 16.82
CA ILE A 122 6.01 -12.43 16.95
C ILE A 122 5.36 -13.54 17.76
N ARG A 123 5.72 -14.80 17.51
CA ARG A 123 5.17 -15.94 18.26
C ARG A 123 5.50 -15.86 19.75
N GLU A 124 6.75 -15.54 20.10
CA GLU A 124 7.13 -15.34 21.51
C GLU A 124 6.37 -14.17 22.12
N PHE A 125 6.27 -13.05 21.40
CA PHE A 125 5.54 -11.88 21.85
C PHE A 125 4.06 -12.21 22.12
N LEU A 126 3.39 -12.89 21.20
CA LEU A 126 1.99 -13.31 21.36
C LEU A 126 1.80 -14.21 22.59
N SER A 127 2.73 -15.13 22.84
CA SER A 127 2.64 -16.06 23.98
C SER A 127 2.73 -15.38 25.35
N THR A 128 3.32 -14.18 25.41
CA THR A 128 3.53 -13.41 26.64
C THR A 128 2.66 -12.16 26.72
N TYR A 129 1.91 -11.84 25.66
CA TYR A 129 1.10 -10.64 25.56
C TYR A 129 -0.27 -10.81 26.25
N HIS A 130 -0.62 -9.87 27.10
CA HIS A 130 -1.89 -9.85 27.85
C HIS A 130 -2.67 -8.53 27.66
N GLY A 131 -2.36 -7.77 26.62
CA GLY A 131 -3.01 -6.49 26.32
C GLY A 131 -4.23 -6.62 25.39
N PRO A 132 -4.70 -5.49 24.83
CA PRO A 132 -5.82 -5.47 23.89
C PRO A 132 -5.56 -6.27 22.61
N VAL A 133 -6.57 -7.02 22.16
CA VAL A 133 -6.52 -7.87 20.97
C VAL A 133 -7.67 -7.54 19.99
N PRO A 134 -7.51 -7.81 18.68
CA PRO A 134 -6.36 -8.44 18.04
C PRO A 134 -5.18 -7.48 17.80
N LEU A 135 -3.96 -8.03 17.79
CA LEU A 135 -2.80 -7.32 17.26
C LEU A 135 -2.83 -7.30 15.72
N ILE A 136 -2.39 -6.20 15.13
CA ILE A 136 -2.43 -5.96 13.68
C ILE A 136 -1.00 -5.95 13.13
N SER A 137 -0.78 -6.69 12.04
CA SER A 137 0.50 -6.73 11.34
C SER A 137 0.94 -5.34 10.81
N PRO A 138 2.14 -4.85 11.15
CA PRO A 138 2.62 -3.52 10.75
C PRO A 138 3.44 -3.54 9.44
N PHE A 139 3.56 -4.69 8.77
CA PHE A 139 4.55 -4.87 7.70
C PHE A 139 4.11 -4.32 6.33
N CYS A 140 2.80 -4.08 6.14
CA CYS A 140 2.26 -3.39 4.96
C CYS A 140 2.17 -1.87 5.22
N PRO A 141 3.04 -1.02 4.61
CA PRO A 141 3.08 0.41 4.92
C PRO A 141 1.81 1.16 4.51
N ALA A 142 1.11 0.67 3.47
CA ALA A 142 -0.16 1.23 3.05
C ALA A 142 -1.26 1.01 4.10
N VAL A 143 -1.26 -0.14 4.78
CA VAL A 143 -2.19 -0.42 5.89
C VAL A 143 -1.83 0.42 7.11
N VAL A 144 -0.54 0.51 7.45
CA VAL A 144 -0.07 1.39 8.53
C VAL A 144 -0.53 2.82 8.31
N ARG A 145 -0.33 3.38 7.10
CA ARG A 145 -0.74 4.75 6.79
C ARG A 145 -2.27 4.91 6.75
N LEU A 146 -3.01 3.88 6.33
CA LEU A 146 -4.47 3.87 6.44
C LEU A 146 -4.90 3.99 7.90
N ILE A 147 -4.28 3.23 8.81
CA ILE A 147 -4.55 3.28 10.25
C ILE A 147 -4.19 4.65 10.82
N GLN A 148 -3.00 5.19 10.49
CA GLN A 148 -2.58 6.52 10.93
C GLN A 148 -3.58 7.62 10.57
N ASN A 149 -4.19 7.52 9.39
CA ASN A 149 -5.03 8.59 8.84
C ASN A 149 -6.52 8.41 9.14
N ARG A 150 -7.01 7.16 9.18
CA ARG A 150 -8.45 6.85 9.28
C ARG A 150 -8.84 6.16 10.60
N TYR A 151 -7.93 5.42 11.23
CA TYR A 151 -8.20 4.64 12.44
C TYR A 151 -7.16 4.94 13.54
N PRO A 152 -6.99 6.22 13.95
CA PRO A 152 -5.93 6.59 14.88
C PRO A 152 -6.02 5.87 16.23
N ASP A 153 -7.20 5.39 16.63
CA ASP A 153 -7.40 4.65 17.88
C ASP A 153 -6.91 3.19 17.77
N LEU A 154 -6.83 2.63 16.55
CA LEU A 154 -6.31 1.27 16.33
C LEU A 154 -4.77 1.21 16.29
N ARG A 155 -4.08 2.36 16.42
CA ARG A 155 -2.59 2.39 16.37
C ARG A 155 -1.95 1.60 17.49
N GLU A 156 -2.59 1.54 18.66
CA GLU A 156 -2.11 0.79 19.83
C GLU A 156 -2.15 -0.73 19.61
N LEU A 157 -2.98 -1.19 18.66
CA LEU A 157 -3.04 -2.60 18.26
C LEU A 157 -1.97 -2.97 17.23
N LEU A 158 -1.23 -2.00 16.67
CA LEU A 158 -0.13 -2.30 15.74
C LEU A 158 1.04 -2.92 16.48
N LEU A 159 1.41 -4.15 16.10
CA LEU A 159 2.51 -4.89 16.68
C LEU A 159 3.80 -4.04 16.73
N PRO A 160 4.52 -4.00 17.86
CA PRO A 160 5.69 -3.14 18.02
C PRO A 160 6.99 -3.76 17.46
N ILE A 161 6.91 -4.53 16.38
CA ILE A 161 8.06 -5.26 15.81
C ILE A 161 8.50 -4.63 14.49
N GLU A 162 9.80 -4.43 14.34
CA GLU A 162 10.46 -3.83 13.18
C GLU A 162 10.40 -4.76 11.96
N SER A 163 10.38 -4.16 10.77
CA SER A 163 10.24 -4.91 9.53
C SER A 163 11.50 -5.74 9.21
N PRO A 164 11.35 -6.95 8.64
CA PRO A 164 12.48 -7.80 8.25
C PRO A 164 13.52 -7.11 7.37
N MET A 165 13.08 -6.25 6.44
CA MET A 165 13.97 -5.50 5.54
C MET A 165 14.88 -4.50 6.27
N GLU A 166 14.41 -3.91 7.37
CA GLU A 166 15.16 -2.95 8.16
C GLU A 166 16.17 -3.66 9.05
N ILE A 167 15.78 -4.78 9.65
CA ILE A 167 16.68 -5.65 10.42
C ILE A 167 17.77 -6.19 9.50
N CYS A 168 17.39 -6.74 8.34
CA CYS A 168 18.33 -7.24 7.34
C CYS A 168 19.33 -6.15 6.91
N ALA A 169 18.86 -4.96 6.56
CA ALA A 169 19.73 -3.85 6.18
C ALA A 169 20.71 -3.46 7.30
N ARG A 170 20.23 -3.35 8.54
CA ARG A 170 21.06 -3.01 9.71
C ARG A 170 22.17 -4.04 9.93
N GLU A 171 21.80 -5.31 10.02
CA GLU A 171 22.74 -6.39 10.34
C GLU A 171 23.79 -6.57 9.23
N HIS A 172 23.39 -6.51 7.97
CA HIS A 172 24.33 -6.66 6.85
C HIS A 172 25.23 -5.43 6.68
N LYS A 173 24.74 -4.21 6.90
CA LYS A 173 25.62 -3.03 6.95
C LYS A 173 26.66 -3.14 8.06
N LEU A 174 26.25 -3.55 9.26
CA LEU A 174 27.18 -3.75 10.39
C LEU A 174 28.22 -4.83 10.07
N LYS A 175 27.80 -5.96 9.49
CA LYS A 175 28.69 -7.06 9.09
C LYS A 175 29.71 -6.61 8.05
N ARG A 176 29.25 -6.01 6.95
CA ARG A 176 30.11 -5.54 5.85
C ARG A 176 31.02 -4.38 6.27
N SER A 177 30.53 -3.51 7.15
CA SER A 177 31.35 -2.45 7.73
C SER A 177 32.57 -2.98 8.46
N LYS A 178 32.40 -4.04 9.27
CA LYS A 178 33.52 -4.71 9.97
C LYS A 178 34.43 -5.48 9.03
N GLU A 179 33.86 -6.19 8.06
CA GLU A 179 34.61 -7.04 7.12
C GLU A 179 35.49 -6.24 6.16
N PHE A 180 34.95 -5.15 5.62
CA PHE A 180 35.62 -4.33 4.61
C PHE A 180 36.22 -3.03 5.17
N ASN A 181 36.06 -2.77 6.47
CA ASN A 181 36.50 -1.54 7.14
C ASN A 181 35.93 -0.28 6.46
N ILE A 182 34.65 -0.32 6.09
CA ILE A 182 33.90 0.78 5.46
C ILE A 182 32.90 1.32 6.49
N PRO A 183 32.80 2.64 6.73
CA PRO A 183 31.76 3.22 7.57
C PRO A 183 30.34 2.86 7.09
N GLN A 184 29.40 2.59 7.99
CA GLN A 184 28.05 2.10 7.63
C GLN A 184 27.27 3.08 6.74
N GLU A 185 27.53 4.39 6.89
CA GLU A 185 26.95 5.46 6.10
C GLU A 185 27.42 5.46 4.64
N GLU A 186 28.59 4.89 4.36
CA GLU A 186 29.15 4.73 3.02
C GLU A 186 28.73 3.39 2.37
N ILE A 187 27.98 2.55 3.11
CA ILE A 187 27.37 1.32 2.60
C ILE A 187 25.92 1.61 2.21
N GLY A 188 25.61 1.49 0.93
CA GLY A 188 24.27 1.67 0.38
C GLY A 188 23.47 0.36 0.44
N ALA A 189 22.35 0.33 1.14
CA ALA A 189 21.42 -0.81 1.08
C ALA A 189 20.15 -0.43 0.34
N VAL A 190 19.76 -1.23 -0.66
CA VAL A 190 18.61 -0.95 -1.52
C VAL A 190 17.64 -2.12 -1.51
N TYR A 191 16.36 -1.82 -1.26
CA TYR A 191 15.32 -2.83 -1.22
C TYR A 191 14.66 -3.00 -2.60
N ILE A 192 14.63 -4.21 -3.14
CA ILE A 192 13.93 -4.51 -4.40
C ILE A 192 12.48 -4.85 -4.09
N THR A 193 11.55 -3.95 -4.41
CA THR A 193 10.20 -3.92 -3.85
C THR A 193 9.08 -4.09 -4.88
N PRO A 194 7.99 -4.82 -4.54
CA PRO A 194 6.75 -4.87 -5.31
C PRO A 194 5.82 -3.67 -5.05
N CYS A 195 6.18 -2.76 -4.14
CA CYS A 195 5.26 -1.80 -3.55
C CYS A 195 5.83 -0.36 -3.54
N PRO A 196 5.07 0.65 -4.01
CA PRO A 196 5.44 2.06 -3.89
C PRO A 196 5.48 2.52 -2.43
N ALA A 197 4.47 2.16 -1.62
CA ALA A 197 4.44 2.51 -0.20
C ALA A 197 5.67 2.06 0.60
N LYS A 198 6.36 0.99 0.16
CA LYS A 198 7.64 0.58 0.75
C LYS A 198 8.75 1.59 0.48
N ILE A 199 8.81 2.17 -0.72
CA ILE A 199 9.75 3.25 -1.06
C ILE A 199 9.46 4.47 -0.18
N THR A 200 8.19 4.88 -0.07
CA THR A 200 7.81 5.98 0.84
C THR A 200 8.17 5.69 2.29
N SER A 201 8.00 4.45 2.77
CA SER A 201 8.37 4.08 4.14
C SER A 201 9.87 4.08 4.41
N ILE A 202 10.70 3.91 3.38
CA ILE A 202 12.17 4.03 3.50
C ILE A 202 12.58 5.51 3.57
N LEU A 203 11.98 6.34 2.71
CA LEU A 203 12.30 7.78 2.63
C LEU A 203 11.72 8.57 3.81
N TYR A 204 10.54 8.17 4.29
CA TYR A 204 9.80 8.82 5.37
C TYR A 204 9.30 7.75 6.36
N PRO A 205 10.22 7.11 7.10
CA PRO A 205 9.86 6.04 8.03
C PRO A 205 8.98 6.56 9.17
N PRO A 206 7.86 5.90 9.50
CA PRO A 206 6.90 6.43 10.46
C PRO A 206 7.37 6.43 11.93
N ARG A 207 8.42 5.66 12.28
CA ARG A 207 8.86 5.38 13.68
C ARG A 207 10.34 5.65 13.96
N LYS A 208 11.09 6.22 13.01
CA LYS A 208 12.53 6.51 13.16
C LYS A 208 12.92 7.72 12.33
N GLU A 209 14.05 8.34 12.66
CA GLU A 209 14.56 9.50 11.92
C GLU A 209 15.03 9.11 10.52
N LYS A 210 15.66 7.94 10.38
CA LYS A 210 16.24 7.46 9.13
C LYS A 210 16.12 5.94 9.03
N SER A 211 15.77 5.46 7.84
CA SER A 211 15.81 4.03 7.52
C SER A 211 17.26 3.52 7.43
N PHE A 212 17.48 2.25 7.73
CA PHE A 212 18.77 1.61 7.42
C PHE A 212 18.94 1.40 5.92
N LEU A 213 17.85 1.42 5.15
CA LEU A 213 17.85 1.39 3.70
C LEU A 213 18.02 2.81 3.15
N ASN A 214 18.70 2.89 2.01
CA ASN A 214 18.97 4.14 1.30
C ASN A 214 17.92 4.42 0.21
N GLY A 215 17.06 3.46 -0.08
CA GLY A 215 15.88 3.60 -0.94
C GLY A 215 15.39 2.25 -1.47
N GLY A 216 14.47 2.29 -2.43
CA GLY A 216 13.95 1.09 -3.08
C GLY A 216 13.94 1.15 -4.60
N ILE A 217 14.08 0.00 -5.23
CA ILE A 217 13.97 -0.19 -6.68
C ILE A 217 12.77 -1.09 -6.96
N SER A 218 11.96 -0.74 -7.95
CA SER A 218 10.82 -1.57 -8.36
C SER A 218 11.28 -2.89 -8.95
N ILE A 219 10.58 -3.96 -8.62
CA ILE A 219 10.76 -5.27 -9.27
C ILE A 219 10.62 -5.12 -10.79
N SER A 220 9.58 -4.44 -11.26
CA SER A 220 9.35 -4.19 -12.69
C SER A 220 10.45 -3.37 -13.37
N GLY A 221 11.11 -2.46 -12.65
CA GLY A 221 12.20 -1.64 -13.18
C GLY A 221 13.50 -2.41 -13.40
N ILE A 222 13.75 -3.47 -12.62
CA ILE A 222 14.98 -4.27 -12.70
C ILE A 222 14.79 -5.62 -13.41
N TYR A 223 13.53 -6.02 -13.65
CA TYR A 223 13.15 -7.34 -14.17
C TYR A 223 13.87 -7.70 -15.47
N ASN A 224 13.89 -6.81 -16.47
CA ASN A 224 14.49 -7.12 -17.78
C ASN A 224 16.02 -7.31 -17.68
N SER A 225 16.69 -6.51 -16.84
CA SER A 225 18.13 -6.66 -16.60
C SER A 225 18.45 -8.00 -15.94
N LEU A 226 17.66 -8.38 -14.92
CA LEU A 226 17.80 -9.69 -14.28
C LEU A 226 17.49 -10.83 -15.26
N LEU A 227 16.42 -10.73 -16.04
CA LEU A 227 16.04 -11.76 -17.01
C LEU A 227 17.15 -11.99 -18.05
N SER A 228 17.79 -10.93 -18.53
CA SER A 228 18.92 -11.02 -19.46
C SER A 228 20.11 -11.76 -18.84
N VAL A 229 20.46 -11.46 -17.59
CA VAL A 229 21.55 -12.15 -16.88
C VAL A 229 21.19 -13.61 -16.60
N LEU A 230 19.98 -13.88 -16.09
CA LEU A 230 19.51 -15.22 -15.79
C LEU A 230 19.46 -16.13 -17.01
N ALA A 231 19.13 -15.59 -18.19
CA ALA A 231 19.18 -16.34 -19.45
C ALA A 231 20.60 -16.80 -19.81
N SER A 232 21.63 -16.06 -19.38
CA SER A 232 23.04 -16.39 -19.64
C SER A 232 23.59 -17.50 -18.75
N PHE A 233 22.95 -17.79 -17.61
CA PHE A 233 23.42 -18.80 -16.64
C PHE A 233 23.34 -20.24 -17.18
N GLY A 234 22.58 -20.48 -18.27
CA GLY A 234 22.46 -21.78 -18.91
C GLY A 234 21.92 -22.88 -17.97
N LYS A 235 21.97 -24.15 -18.41
CA LYS A 235 21.53 -25.30 -17.59
C LYS A 235 22.55 -25.76 -16.53
N ASN A 236 23.77 -25.24 -16.57
CA ASN A 236 24.92 -25.75 -15.81
C ASN A 236 25.43 -24.77 -14.75
N ALA A 237 24.65 -23.75 -14.39
CA ALA A 237 25.02 -22.90 -13.27
C ALA A 237 25.14 -23.77 -12.01
N LYS A 238 26.39 -23.93 -11.56
CA LYS A 238 26.72 -24.50 -10.26
C LYS A 238 26.36 -23.44 -9.24
N PHE A 239 25.09 -23.37 -8.89
CA PHE A 239 24.67 -22.58 -7.76
C PHE A 239 25.36 -23.15 -6.53
N GLY A 240 25.99 -22.28 -5.74
CA GLY A 240 26.66 -22.67 -4.50
C GLY A 240 25.74 -23.54 -3.65
N ASP A 241 26.34 -24.39 -2.80
CA ASP A 241 25.64 -25.33 -1.95
C ASP A 241 24.37 -24.69 -1.33
N PRO A 242 23.16 -25.25 -1.57
CA PRO A 242 21.91 -24.79 -0.96
C PRO A 242 22.00 -24.68 0.56
N ALA A 243 22.88 -25.45 1.21
CA ALA A 243 23.15 -25.37 2.64
C ALA A 243 23.91 -24.10 3.07
N ASN A 244 24.41 -23.32 2.12
CA ASN A 244 25.31 -22.17 2.35
C ASN A 244 24.64 -20.82 2.04
N ARG A 245 23.30 -20.81 1.84
CA ARG A 245 22.51 -19.58 1.66
C ARG A 245 21.33 -19.61 2.61
N ASP A 246 21.16 -18.53 3.35
CA ASP A 246 20.16 -18.30 4.41
C ASP A 246 18.70 -18.20 3.89
N ILE A 247 18.31 -18.98 2.87
CA ILE A 247 16.95 -18.93 2.31
C ILE A 247 16.01 -19.77 3.17
N SER A 248 14.93 -19.15 3.64
CA SER A 248 13.89 -19.76 4.48
C SER A 248 12.61 -20.01 3.69
N GLY A 249 12.09 -21.25 3.68
CA GLY A 249 10.78 -21.54 3.11
C GLY A 249 9.63 -20.84 3.83
N ILE A 250 9.71 -20.68 5.17
CA ILE A 250 8.76 -19.87 5.96
C ILE A 250 8.82 -18.40 5.51
N GLY A 251 10.03 -17.85 5.40
CA GLY A 251 10.23 -16.46 5.01
C GLY A 251 9.83 -16.17 3.55
N VAL A 252 9.99 -17.13 2.64
CA VAL A 252 9.46 -17.05 1.27
C VAL A 252 7.93 -16.93 1.28
N GLY A 253 7.27 -17.63 2.21
CA GLY A 253 5.82 -17.61 2.36
C GLY A 253 5.23 -16.23 2.64
N TRP A 254 5.98 -15.32 3.28
CA TRP A 254 5.53 -13.95 3.55
C TRP A 254 5.22 -13.12 2.29
N ALA A 255 5.61 -13.57 1.10
CA ALA A 255 5.23 -12.92 -0.15
C ALA A 255 3.72 -13.01 -0.46
N VAL A 256 3.01 -13.99 0.08
CA VAL A 256 1.60 -14.28 -0.25
C VAL A 256 0.70 -14.15 0.98
N LEU A 257 -0.59 -13.90 0.74
CA LEU A 257 -1.59 -13.82 1.80
C LEU A 257 -1.58 -15.07 2.69
N GLY A 258 -1.55 -14.86 4.00
CA GLY A 258 -1.63 -15.89 5.02
C GLY A 258 -0.28 -16.54 5.32
N GLY A 259 0.78 -16.22 4.57
CA GLY A 259 2.11 -16.76 4.81
C GLY A 259 2.70 -16.28 6.13
N GLU A 260 2.43 -15.03 6.50
CA GLU A 260 2.81 -14.47 7.80
C GLU A 260 1.99 -15.13 8.91
N ALA A 261 0.66 -15.09 8.87
CA ALA A 261 -0.19 -15.68 9.91
C ALA A 261 0.09 -17.17 10.15
N LYS A 262 0.25 -17.97 9.07
CA LYS A 262 0.59 -19.40 9.16
C LYS A 262 1.94 -19.63 9.84
N SER A 263 2.92 -18.74 9.65
CA SER A 263 4.25 -18.86 10.25
C SER A 263 4.25 -18.74 11.78
N LEU A 264 3.26 -18.03 12.34
CA LEU A 264 3.16 -17.78 13.78
C LEU A 264 2.71 -19.01 14.57
N ARG A 265 1.95 -19.92 13.93
CA ARG A 265 1.30 -21.08 14.58
C ARG A 265 0.44 -20.70 15.79
N ALA A 266 -0.14 -19.50 15.79
CA ALA A 266 -1.13 -19.06 16.77
C ALA A 266 -2.52 -19.62 16.44
N GLU A 267 -3.38 -19.77 17.44
CA GLU A 267 -4.65 -20.49 17.29
C GLU A 267 -5.69 -19.65 16.54
N ASN A 268 -5.83 -18.37 16.90
CA ASN A 268 -6.88 -17.50 16.37
C ASN A 268 -6.29 -16.36 15.55
N THR A 269 -5.87 -16.67 14.32
CA THR A 269 -5.34 -15.67 13.37
C THR A 269 -6.27 -15.45 12.18
N LEU A 270 -6.26 -14.24 11.65
CA LEU A 270 -6.97 -13.89 10.41
C LEU A 270 -5.99 -13.26 9.41
N ALA A 271 -6.11 -13.63 8.14
CA ALA A 271 -5.39 -12.99 7.06
C ALA A 271 -6.38 -12.35 6.08
N VAL A 272 -6.18 -11.08 5.75
CA VAL A 272 -7.01 -10.31 4.82
C VAL A 272 -6.16 -9.56 3.80
N SER A 273 -6.53 -9.69 2.52
CA SER A 273 -5.91 -8.96 1.41
C SER A 273 -6.88 -8.03 0.69
N GLY A 274 -6.34 -6.97 0.11
CA GLY A 274 -7.09 -5.97 -0.64
C GLY A 274 -7.63 -4.88 0.29
N LEU A 275 -7.27 -3.62 0.03
CA LEU A 275 -7.50 -2.55 1.00
C LEU A 275 -9.00 -2.32 1.31
N HIS A 276 -9.91 -2.59 0.37
CA HIS A 276 -11.35 -2.57 0.62
C HIS A 276 -11.78 -3.58 1.69
N ASN A 277 -11.20 -4.78 1.69
CA ASN A 277 -11.47 -5.80 2.69
C ASN A 277 -10.78 -5.46 4.01
N VAL A 278 -9.54 -4.96 3.95
CA VAL A 278 -8.82 -4.46 5.14
C VAL A 278 -9.64 -3.39 5.86
N ILE A 279 -10.21 -2.41 5.14
CA ILE A 279 -11.08 -1.38 5.71
C ILE A 279 -12.26 -1.99 6.47
N ARG A 280 -12.91 -3.03 5.92
CA ARG A 280 -14.03 -3.72 6.60
C ARG A 280 -13.58 -4.41 7.88
N ILE A 281 -12.41 -5.08 7.85
CA ILE A 281 -11.84 -5.73 9.03
C ILE A 281 -11.47 -4.69 10.10
N LEU A 282 -10.82 -3.58 9.73
CA LEU A 282 -10.50 -2.49 10.65
C LEU A 282 -11.77 -1.87 11.26
N ASP A 283 -12.82 -1.65 10.45
CA ASP A 283 -14.13 -1.17 10.95
C ASP A 283 -14.75 -2.15 11.97
N ASP A 284 -14.57 -3.46 11.79
CA ASP A 284 -15.08 -4.49 12.71
C ASP A 284 -14.22 -4.60 13.99
N ILE A 285 -12.91 -4.40 13.90
CA ILE A 285 -12.01 -4.29 15.06
C ILE A 285 -12.39 -3.06 15.90
N GLU A 286 -12.56 -1.88 15.28
CA GLU A 286 -12.96 -0.65 15.96
C GLU A 286 -14.31 -0.78 16.68
N LYS A 287 -15.25 -1.54 16.10
CA LYS A 287 -16.54 -1.87 16.72
C LYS A 287 -16.45 -2.98 17.78
N GLY A 288 -15.26 -3.52 18.04
CA GLY A 288 -15.02 -4.56 19.04
C GLY A 288 -15.58 -5.94 18.68
N ARG A 289 -15.77 -6.25 17.39
CA ARG A 289 -16.39 -7.52 16.94
C ARG A 289 -15.43 -8.70 16.81
N LEU A 290 -14.12 -8.45 16.81
CA LEU A 290 -13.07 -9.43 16.49
C LEU A 290 -12.11 -9.66 17.67
N ARG A 291 -12.61 -9.60 18.90
CA ARG A 291 -11.81 -9.71 20.15
C ARG A 291 -11.35 -11.13 20.47
N ASP A 292 -11.86 -12.12 19.75
CA ASP A 292 -11.49 -13.53 19.82
C ASP A 292 -10.24 -13.86 18.98
N LEU A 293 -9.83 -12.94 18.10
CA LEU A 293 -8.60 -13.06 17.33
C LEU A 293 -7.39 -12.55 18.14
N GLU A 294 -6.27 -13.26 18.04
CA GLU A 294 -4.98 -12.84 18.61
C GLU A 294 -4.23 -11.93 17.64
N TYR A 295 -4.28 -12.26 16.34
CA TYR A 295 -3.48 -11.62 15.31
C TYR A 295 -4.23 -11.46 13.98
N VAL A 296 -4.07 -10.30 13.34
CA VAL A 296 -4.62 -10.02 12.02
C VAL A 296 -3.53 -9.57 11.06
N GLU A 297 -3.24 -10.40 10.06
CA GLU A 297 -2.41 -10.08 8.90
C GLU A 297 -3.24 -9.24 7.91
N CYS A 298 -2.84 -7.99 7.71
CA CYS A 298 -3.49 -7.05 6.79
C CYS A 298 -2.57 -6.67 5.63
N LEU A 299 -2.96 -7.05 4.41
CA LEU A 299 -2.22 -6.72 3.19
C LEU A 299 -3.06 -5.87 2.23
N ALA A 300 -2.50 -4.78 1.74
CA ALA A 300 -3.22 -3.84 0.87
C ALA A 300 -3.56 -4.42 -0.52
N CYS A 301 -2.72 -5.32 -1.05
CA CYS A 301 -2.83 -5.84 -2.41
C CYS A 301 -3.50 -7.23 -2.42
N PRO A 302 -4.26 -7.58 -3.48
CA PRO A 302 -4.84 -8.91 -3.65
C PRO A 302 -3.79 -10.01 -3.64
N GLU A 303 -4.12 -11.18 -3.07
CA GLU A 303 -3.20 -12.34 -2.93
C GLU A 303 -1.93 -12.07 -2.11
N GLY A 304 -1.81 -10.89 -1.49
CA GLY A 304 -0.65 -10.44 -0.73
C GLY A 304 0.32 -9.60 -1.55
N CYS A 305 1.59 -9.58 -1.17
CA CYS A 305 2.59 -8.70 -1.79
C CYS A 305 2.87 -9.05 -3.26
N VAL A 306 2.60 -10.28 -3.70
CA VAL A 306 2.64 -10.70 -5.11
C VAL A 306 1.67 -9.92 -6.02
N GLY A 307 0.60 -9.34 -5.46
CA GLY A 307 -0.32 -8.45 -6.17
C GLY A 307 0.10 -6.99 -6.23
N GLY A 308 1.30 -6.66 -5.73
CA GLY A 308 1.81 -5.29 -5.70
C GLY A 308 1.89 -4.63 -7.08
N SER A 309 1.70 -3.31 -7.14
CA SER A 309 1.68 -2.57 -8.41
C SER A 309 3.02 -2.50 -9.14
N LEU A 310 4.11 -2.93 -8.52
CA LEU A 310 5.46 -2.93 -9.10
C LEU A 310 5.95 -4.33 -9.47
N THR A 311 5.08 -5.34 -9.48
CA THR A 311 5.38 -6.70 -9.97
C THR A 311 5.25 -6.77 -11.50
N VAL A 312 5.67 -7.90 -12.09
CA VAL A 312 5.62 -8.14 -13.54
C VAL A 312 4.71 -9.32 -13.88
N ASP A 313 4.80 -10.41 -13.12
CA ASP A 313 4.03 -11.61 -13.38
C ASP A 313 2.59 -11.46 -12.87
N ASN A 314 1.69 -12.29 -13.40
CA ASN A 314 0.32 -12.36 -12.90
C ASN A 314 0.33 -12.79 -11.41
N PRO A 315 -0.43 -12.13 -10.52
CA PRO A 315 -0.36 -12.39 -9.08
C PRO A 315 -0.71 -13.83 -8.68
N TYR A 316 -1.66 -14.46 -9.37
CA TYR A 316 -2.06 -15.83 -9.07
C TYR A 316 -1.00 -16.84 -9.52
N ILE A 317 -0.34 -16.58 -10.66
CA ILE A 317 0.79 -17.38 -11.15
C ILE A 317 1.97 -17.23 -10.21
N SER A 318 2.30 -15.99 -9.83
CA SER A 318 3.38 -15.68 -8.89
C SER A 318 3.13 -16.33 -7.52
N ARG A 319 1.90 -16.26 -7.00
CA ARG A 319 1.50 -16.98 -5.79
C ARG A 319 1.73 -18.48 -5.88
N SER A 320 1.33 -19.11 -6.99
CA SER A 320 1.57 -20.54 -7.22
C SER A 320 3.06 -20.90 -7.20
N LYS A 321 3.92 -20.03 -7.74
CA LYS A 321 5.38 -20.21 -7.71
C LYS A 321 5.94 -20.07 -6.29
N ILE A 322 5.50 -19.05 -5.54
CA ILE A 322 5.90 -18.84 -4.14
C ILE A 322 5.53 -20.05 -3.29
N ILE A 323 4.29 -20.56 -3.37
CA ILE A 323 3.86 -21.74 -2.60
C ILE A 323 4.77 -22.93 -2.88
N ARG A 324 5.09 -23.19 -4.15
CA ARG A 324 6.04 -24.27 -4.50
C ARG A 324 7.43 -24.03 -3.91
N LEU A 325 7.92 -22.80 -3.88
CA LEU A 325 9.21 -22.48 -3.26
C LEU A 325 9.16 -22.72 -1.74
N THR A 326 8.05 -22.40 -1.07
CA THR A 326 7.89 -22.72 0.36
C THR A 326 7.99 -24.22 0.63
N GLU A 327 7.41 -25.06 -0.24
CA GLU A 327 7.51 -26.52 -0.15
C GLU A 327 8.94 -27.01 -0.44
N GLN A 328 9.62 -26.42 -1.43
CA GLN A 328 10.98 -26.77 -1.83
C GLN A 328 12.02 -26.46 -0.74
N PHE A 329 11.95 -25.28 -0.13
CA PHE A 329 12.86 -24.85 0.94
C PHE A 329 12.41 -25.32 2.33
N GLY A 330 11.25 -25.98 2.41
CA GLY A 330 10.71 -26.62 3.61
C GLY A 330 9.91 -25.68 4.51
N GLU A 331 9.00 -26.28 5.28
CA GLU A 331 8.23 -25.60 6.35
C GLU A 331 8.91 -25.71 7.73
N LEU A 332 10.04 -26.40 7.80
CA LEU A 332 10.86 -26.48 9.00
C LEU A 332 11.66 -25.18 9.16
N ALA A 333 11.79 -24.75 10.40
CA ALA A 333 12.44 -23.49 10.71
C ALA A 333 13.93 -23.53 10.30
N ALA A 334 14.35 -22.69 9.35
CA ALA A 334 15.76 -22.46 9.07
C ALA A 334 16.44 -21.68 10.21
N GLN A 335 15.63 -21.10 11.10
CA GLN A 335 16.04 -20.44 12.33
C GLN A 335 15.66 -21.22 13.58
N ASN A 336 16.48 -21.06 14.62
CA ASN A 336 16.17 -21.52 15.95
C ASN A 336 16.07 -20.31 16.88
N TRP A 337 15.11 -20.34 17.80
CA TRP A 337 14.96 -19.35 18.88
C TRP A 337 16.29 -19.06 19.57
N ASN A 338 17.09 -20.09 19.84
CA ASN A 338 18.39 -19.94 20.51
C ASN A 338 19.37 -19.01 19.76
N ASN A 339 19.28 -18.94 18.43
CA ASN A 339 20.16 -18.10 17.61
C ASN A 339 19.78 -16.62 17.67
N ILE A 340 18.49 -16.33 17.88
CA ILE A 340 17.96 -14.96 17.88
C ILE A 340 17.62 -14.45 19.28
N LYS A 341 17.65 -15.30 20.30
CA LYS A 341 17.27 -14.95 21.67
C LYS A 341 18.09 -13.79 22.22
N ASP A 342 19.41 -13.78 22.02
CA ASP A 342 20.26 -12.68 22.49
C ASP A 342 19.91 -11.34 21.82
N LEU A 343 19.54 -11.36 20.53
CA LEU A 343 19.06 -10.19 19.82
C LEU A 343 17.68 -9.75 20.33
N TYR A 344 16.78 -10.71 20.60
CA TYR A 344 15.47 -10.46 21.18
C TYR A 344 15.58 -9.80 22.57
N ASP A 345 16.40 -10.37 23.46
CA ASP A 345 16.60 -9.88 24.83
C ASP A 345 17.23 -8.47 24.87
N LYS A 346 17.92 -8.05 23.79
CA LYS A 346 18.50 -6.71 23.62
C LYS A 346 17.59 -5.75 22.85
N ASP A 347 16.33 -6.11 22.68
CA ASP A 347 15.31 -5.35 21.95
C ASP A 347 15.63 -5.06 20.47
N HIS A 348 16.50 -5.85 19.81
CA HIS A 348 16.93 -5.59 18.43
C HIS A 348 15.81 -5.73 17.38
N PHE A 349 14.70 -6.38 17.72
CA PHE A 349 13.56 -6.59 16.82
C PHE A 349 12.43 -5.59 17.03
N PHE A 350 12.46 -4.79 18.10
CA PHE A 350 11.35 -3.89 18.42
C PHE A 350 11.52 -2.53 17.77
N LEU A 351 10.39 -1.88 17.50
CA LEU A 351 10.36 -0.54 16.94
C LEU A 351 10.79 0.49 17.98
N ALA A 352 11.61 1.46 17.55
CA ALA A 352 12.18 2.47 18.44
C ALA A 352 11.12 3.40 19.08
N GLN A 353 9.99 3.63 18.39
CA GLN A 353 8.93 4.54 18.80
C GLN A 353 7.55 4.02 18.34
N GLU A 354 6.47 4.53 18.94
CA GLU A 354 5.10 4.25 18.52
C GLU A 354 4.76 4.88 17.14
N ILE A 355 3.77 4.33 16.43
CA ILE A 355 3.32 4.89 15.14
C ILE A 355 2.50 6.15 15.46
N PRO A 356 2.90 7.35 15.00
CA PRO A 356 2.15 8.57 15.29
C PRO A 356 0.84 8.60 14.49
N ALA A 357 -0.21 9.18 15.06
CA ALA A 357 -1.42 9.51 14.32
C ALA A 357 -1.12 10.61 13.30
N ILE A 358 -1.71 10.51 12.11
CA ILE A 358 -1.66 11.54 11.08
C ILE A 358 -3.11 11.84 10.68
N PRO A 359 -3.90 12.43 11.59
CA PRO A 359 -5.33 12.57 11.39
C PRO A 359 -5.63 13.40 10.14
N ARG A 360 -6.73 13.05 9.46
CA ARG A 360 -7.23 13.83 8.32
C ARG A 360 -7.47 15.27 8.76
N LYS A 361 -7.18 16.22 7.86
CA LYS A 361 -7.46 17.64 8.09
C LYS A 361 -8.93 17.82 8.47
N PRO A 362 -9.24 18.60 9.52
CA PRO A 362 -10.62 18.92 9.85
C PRO A 362 -11.26 19.75 8.73
N LEU A 363 -12.60 19.81 8.69
CA LEU A 363 -13.33 20.63 7.71
C LEU A 363 -13.09 22.14 7.91
N ASP A 364 -12.73 22.52 9.12
CA ASP A 364 -12.30 23.87 9.48
C ASP A 364 -11.37 23.84 10.69
N LYS A 365 -10.58 24.89 10.88
CA LYS A 365 -9.77 25.05 12.11
C LYS A 365 -10.65 25.42 13.29
N ASP A 366 -11.73 26.17 13.05
CA ASP A 366 -12.72 26.50 14.05
C ASP A 366 -13.70 25.33 14.24
N ILE A 367 -13.86 24.86 15.48
CA ILE A 367 -14.71 23.70 15.79
C ILE A 367 -16.18 24.00 15.48
N GLY A 368 -16.66 25.22 15.75
CA GLY A 368 -18.04 25.62 15.47
C GLY A 368 -18.34 25.61 13.97
N VAL A 369 -17.45 26.18 13.17
CA VAL A 369 -17.53 26.15 11.69
C VAL A 369 -17.42 24.71 11.19
N ALA A 370 -16.52 23.89 11.75
CA ALA A 370 -16.38 22.49 11.38
C ALA A 370 -17.68 21.70 11.64
N ILE A 371 -18.34 21.92 12.77
CA ILE A 371 -19.65 21.29 13.09
C ILE A 371 -20.73 21.73 12.10
N GLN A 372 -20.79 23.01 11.74
CA GLN A 372 -21.73 23.51 10.73
C GLN A 372 -21.48 22.86 9.37
N LYS A 373 -20.22 22.82 8.94
CA LYS A 373 -19.78 22.13 7.70
C LYS A 373 -20.14 20.64 7.73
N MET A 374 -20.00 19.94 8.86
CA MET A 374 -20.43 18.55 8.99
C MET A 374 -21.94 18.39 8.77
N LYS A 375 -22.76 19.26 9.36
CA LYS A 375 -24.22 19.24 9.16
C LYS A 375 -24.60 19.48 7.69
N MET A 376 -24.01 20.49 7.06
CA MET A 376 -24.22 20.79 5.64
C MET A 376 -23.82 19.61 4.75
N ARG A 377 -22.69 18.96 5.05
CA ARG A 377 -22.23 17.76 4.33
C ARG A 377 -23.28 16.66 4.42
N ASP A 378 -23.82 16.39 5.61
CA ASP A 378 -24.81 15.32 5.81
C ASP A 378 -26.13 15.61 5.08
N GLU A 379 -26.54 16.88 5.01
CA GLU A 379 -27.68 17.32 4.20
C GLU A 379 -27.44 17.11 2.70
N ILE A 380 -26.26 17.48 2.20
CA ILE A 380 -25.86 17.23 0.81
C ILE A 380 -25.89 15.72 0.53
N ILE A 381 -25.32 14.88 1.40
CA ILE A 381 -25.34 13.41 1.25
C ILE A 381 -26.77 12.85 1.21
N LYS A 382 -27.71 13.41 1.98
CA LYS A 382 -29.14 13.01 1.91
C LYS A 382 -29.78 13.42 0.58
N SER A 383 -29.34 14.51 -0.03
CA SER A 383 -29.86 14.96 -1.33
C SER A 383 -29.29 14.17 -2.53
N LEU A 384 -28.18 13.46 -2.35
CA LEU A 384 -27.50 12.70 -3.40
C LEU A 384 -28.07 11.29 -3.56
N PRO A 385 -27.91 10.65 -4.74
CA PRO A 385 -28.46 9.32 -5.02
C PRO A 385 -27.77 8.17 -4.25
N ARG A 386 -26.61 8.42 -3.63
CA ARG A 386 -25.81 7.42 -2.88
C ARG A 386 -25.47 6.17 -3.68
N THR A 387 -25.24 6.35 -4.98
CA THR A 387 -24.83 5.28 -5.91
C THR A 387 -23.32 5.13 -6.04
N ASP A 388 -22.54 6.06 -5.49
CA ASP A 388 -21.06 6.08 -5.52
C ASP A 388 -20.47 5.82 -6.92
N CYS A 389 -21.15 6.30 -7.97
CA CYS A 389 -20.80 6.00 -9.36
C CYS A 389 -19.52 6.67 -9.88
N GLY A 390 -18.93 7.62 -9.14
CA GLY A 390 -17.71 8.31 -9.57
C GLY A 390 -17.87 9.41 -10.64
N ALA A 391 -19.06 9.59 -11.23
CA ALA A 391 -19.27 10.44 -12.41
C ALA A 391 -18.96 11.94 -12.21
N CYS A 392 -19.05 12.43 -10.97
CA CYS A 392 -18.68 13.82 -10.61
C CYS A 392 -17.16 13.99 -10.39
N GLY A 393 -16.37 12.93 -10.60
CA GLY A 393 -14.93 12.93 -10.35
C GLY A 393 -14.57 12.75 -8.87
N ALA A 394 -15.48 12.28 -8.02
CA ALA A 394 -15.21 11.92 -6.62
C ALA A 394 -15.65 10.47 -6.36
N PRO A 395 -14.90 9.70 -5.54
CA PRO A 395 -15.06 8.25 -5.39
C PRO A 395 -16.43 7.85 -4.84
N THR A 396 -16.91 8.58 -3.83
CA THR A 396 -18.19 8.34 -3.16
C THR A 396 -19.01 9.62 -3.05
N CYS A 397 -20.33 9.51 -2.91
CA CYS A 397 -21.22 10.64 -2.63
C CYS A 397 -20.82 11.37 -1.34
N ALA A 398 -20.28 10.65 -0.34
CA ALA A 398 -19.75 11.23 0.88
C ALA A 398 -18.49 12.08 0.63
N SER A 399 -17.56 11.56 -0.17
CA SER A 399 -16.36 12.31 -0.57
C SER A 399 -16.70 13.54 -1.42
N PHE A 400 -17.66 13.43 -2.34
CA PHE A 400 -18.17 14.56 -3.13
C PHE A 400 -18.80 15.63 -2.26
N ALA A 401 -19.66 15.25 -1.31
CA ALA A 401 -20.28 16.19 -0.39
C ALA A 401 -19.23 16.93 0.47
N ARG A 402 -18.16 16.24 0.87
CA ARG A 402 -17.02 16.86 1.56
C ARG A 402 -16.34 17.90 0.68
N ASP A 403 -16.07 17.57 -0.58
CA ASP A 403 -15.47 18.50 -1.54
C ASP A 403 -16.35 19.76 -1.72
N VAL A 404 -17.68 19.59 -1.82
CA VAL A 404 -18.62 20.72 -1.94
C VAL A 404 -18.56 21.65 -0.73
N VAL A 405 -18.57 21.09 0.48
CA VAL A 405 -18.53 21.87 1.72
C VAL A 405 -17.18 22.59 1.92
N ASN A 406 -16.11 22.04 1.37
CA ASN A 406 -14.79 22.68 1.37
C ASN A 406 -14.64 23.75 0.28
N GLY A 407 -15.58 23.84 -0.68
CA GLY A 407 -15.49 24.74 -1.82
C GLY A 407 -14.67 24.19 -3.00
N ASP A 408 -14.29 22.91 -2.96
CA ASP A 408 -13.50 22.22 -3.99
C ASP A 408 -14.35 21.68 -5.15
N ALA A 409 -15.68 21.76 -5.03
CA ALA A 409 -16.66 21.32 -6.03
C ALA A 409 -17.99 22.07 -5.91
N ASP A 410 -18.73 22.14 -7.01
CA ASP A 410 -20.12 22.61 -7.02
C ASP A 410 -21.07 21.40 -6.95
N VAL A 411 -22.16 21.48 -6.17
CA VAL A 411 -23.16 20.41 -6.04
C VAL A 411 -23.77 20.00 -7.38
N ASN A 412 -23.83 20.94 -8.34
CA ASN A 412 -24.32 20.74 -9.69
C ASN A 412 -23.34 19.93 -10.56
N MET A 413 -22.15 19.54 -10.07
CA MET A 413 -21.28 18.59 -10.76
C MET A 413 -21.82 17.15 -10.67
N CYS A 414 -22.80 16.88 -9.81
CA CYS A 414 -23.50 15.60 -9.80
C CYS A 414 -24.50 15.52 -10.97
N VAL A 415 -24.31 14.52 -11.86
CA VAL A 415 -25.18 14.31 -13.03
C VAL A 415 -26.67 14.22 -12.68
N PHE A 416 -27.00 13.61 -11.54
CA PHE A 416 -28.38 13.49 -11.07
C PHE A 416 -28.97 14.84 -10.64
N LYS A 417 -28.16 15.73 -10.06
CA LYS A 417 -28.59 17.10 -9.70
C LYS A 417 -28.82 17.95 -10.93
N VAL A 418 -27.97 17.80 -11.95
CA VAL A 418 -28.17 18.47 -13.25
C VAL A 418 -29.48 17.98 -13.89
N TYR A 419 -29.70 16.67 -13.92
CA TYR A 419 -30.90 16.08 -14.50
C TYR A 419 -32.19 16.53 -13.78
N GLU A 420 -32.21 16.53 -12.44
CA GLU A 420 -33.31 17.09 -11.64
C GLU A 420 -33.61 18.55 -12.01
N LYS A 421 -32.56 19.36 -12.16
CA LYS A 421 -32.69 20.78 -12.51
C LYS A 421 -33.24 20.99 -13.93
N ILE A 422 -32.76 20.21 -14.90
CA ILE A 422 -33.26 20.24 -16.28
C ILE A 422 -34.74 19.87 -16.33
N ASN A 423 -35.16 18.82 -15.62
CA ASN A 423 -36.56 18.40 -15.58
C ASN A 423 -37.46 19.45 -14.93
N ASN A 424 -36.99 20.11 -13.86
CA ASN A 424 -37.74 21.17 -13.21
C ASN A 424 -37.92 22.38 -14.15
N ILE A 425 -36.85 22.81 -14.83
CA ILE A 425 -36.91 23.89 -15.84
C ILE A 425 -37.86 23.52 -16.99
N SER A 426 -37.78 22.29 -17.49
CA SER A 426 -38.67 21.79 -18.56
C SER A 426 -40.14 21.80 -18.14
N SER A 427 -40.43 21.46 -16.87
CA SER A 427 -41.79 21.45 -16.33
C SER A 427 -42.33 22.88 -16.20
N GLN A 428 -41.54 23.80 -15.66
CA GLN A 428 -41.88 25.22 -15.56
C GLN A 428 -42.12 25.87 -16.93
N LEU A 429 -41.27 25.55 -17.91
CA LEU A 429 -41.44 26.05 -19.28
C LEU A 429 -42.75 25.53 -19.89
N THR A 430 -43.08 24.26 -19.67
CA THR A 430 -44.33 23.64 -20.14
C THR A 430 -45.54 24.32 -19.50
N GLU A 431 -45.50 24.59 -18.20
CA GLU A 431 -46.56 25.32 -17.49
C GLU A 431 -46.75 26.74 -18.02
N LEU A 432 -45.66 27.48 -18.28
CA LEU A 432 -45.71 28.82 -18.85
C LEU A 432 -46.29 28.83 -20.27
N LEU A 433 -45.88 27.87 -21.11
CA LEU A 433 -46.42 27.72 -22.46
C LEU A 433 -47.91 27.36 -22.44
N ASN A 434 -48.32 26.44 -21.57
CA ASN A 434 -49.73 26.09 -21.41
C ASN A 434 -50.56 27.24 -20.81
N GLY A 435 -50.01 28.00 -19.87
CA GLY A 435 -50.64 29.20 -19.32
C GLY A 435 -50.81 30.32 -20.36
N SER A 436 -49.86 30.45 -21.29
CA SER A 436 -49.91 31.43 -22.38
C SER A 436 -50.98 31.07 -23.44
N ILE A 437 -51.19 29.78 -23.71
CA ILE A 437 -52.23 29.28 -24.63
C ILE A 437 -53.64 29.53 -24.08
N PHE A 438 -53.83 29.51 -22.76
CA PHE A 438 -55.12 29.84 -22.13
C PHE A 438 -55.46 31.33 -22.11
N MET A 439 -54.47 32.23 -22.27
CA MET A 439 -54.73 33.68 -22.33
C MET A 439 -55.09 34.18 -23.74
N SER A 440 -54.64 33.53 -24.82
CA SER A 440 -54.97 34.00 -26.19
C SER A 440 -56.39 33.65 -26.63
N THR A 441 -57.03 32.66 -26.01
CA THR A 441 -58.38 32.19 -26.38
C THR A 441 -59.52 32.96 -25.71
N ARG A 442 -59.24 33.91 -24.80
CA ARG A 442 -60.28 34.72 -24.12
C ARG A 442 -60.57 36.09 -24.75
N ASN A 443 -59.91 36.49 -25.84
CA ASN A 443 -60.05 37.84 -26.39
C ASN A 443 -60.85 37.95 -27.71
N HIS A 444 -61.55 36.90 -28.16
CA HIS A 444 -62.38 36.95 -29.39
C HIS A 444 -63.85 36.54 -29.16
N GLY A 445 -64.46 37.08 -28.10
CA GLY A 445 -65.89 36.87 -27.83
C GLY A 445 -66.50 38.06 -27.11
N GLY A 446 -66.76 39.15 -27.83
CA GLY A 446 -67.54 40.25 -27.28
C GLY A 446 -67.38 41.58 -27.99
N LYS A 447 -68.10 41.77 -29.10
CA LYS A 447 -68.92 42.97 -29.34
C LYS A 447 -69.84 42.72 -30.54
N SER A 448 -71.13 42.64 -30.18
CA SER A 448 -72.32 42.93 -30.97
C SER A 448 -72.18 44.14 -31.89
#